data_AF-A0A3E4WHV7-F1
#
_entry.id   AF-A0A3E4WHV7-F1
#
_cell.length_a   1.000
_cell.length_b   1.000
_cell.length_c   1.000
_cell.angle_alpha   90.00
_cell.angle_beta   90.00
_cell.angle_gamma   90.00
#
_symmetry.space_group_name_H-M   'P 1'
#
loop_
_entity.id
_entity.type
_entity.pdbx_description
1 polymer ?
#
loop_
_entity_poly.entity_id
_entity_poly.type
_entity_poly.pdbx_seq_one_letter_code
_entity_poly.pdbx_strand_id
1 'polypeptide(L)' 'MDGRFTDEELAIAKSVDLCAVAESLGYTVKRIGKYHTLKEMDSIRIYNRSHWYRWSRQFD' A
#
# COMPACT_ATOMS: atom_id res chain seq x y z
N MET A 1 13.39 -1.78 -22.39
CA MET A 1 13.98 -1.29 -21.13
C MET A 1 14.25 -2.51 -20.28
N ASP A 2 15.50 -2.75 -19.93
CA ASP A 2 15.86 -3.83 -19.01
C ASP A 2 15.29 -3.45 -17.64
N GLY A 3 14.15 -4.05 -17.27
CA GLY A 3 13.26 -3.60 -16.18
C GLY A 3 13.77 -3.90 -14.77
N ARG A 4 15.09 -3.83 -14.57
CA ARG A 4 15.72 -4.05 -13.26
C ARG A 4 15.96 -2.70 -12.59
N PHE A 5 15.28 -2.47 -11.48
CA PHE A 5 15.56 -1.35 -10.59
C PHE A 5 16.90 -1.56 -9.90
N THR A 6 17.59 -0.46 -9.60
CA THR A 6 18.78 -0.46 -8.74
C THR A 6 18.42 -0.83 -7.31
N ASP A 7 19.39 -1.31 -6.53
CA ASP A 7 19.17 -1.62 -5.12
C ASP A 7 18.75 -0.39 -4.31
N GLU A 8 19.22 0.80 -4.70
CA GLU A 8 18.84 2.06 -4.10
C GLU A 8 17.36 2.39 -4.38
N GLU A 9 16.90 2.25 -5.62
CA GLU A 9 15.49 2.43 -5.98
C GLU A 9 14.58 1.43 -5.25
N LEU A 10 15.03 0.18 -5.11
CA LEU A 10 14.31 -0.84 -4.34
C LEU A 10 14.26 -0.51 -2.84
N ALA A 11 15.36 0.02 -2.28
CA ALA A 11 15.42 0.41 -0.87
C ALA A 11 14.49 1.59 -0.58
N ILE A 12 14.51 2.61 -1.44
CA ILE A 12 13.61 3.75 -1.35
C ILE A 12 12.16 3.25 -1.38
N ALA A 13 11.78 2.48 -2.41
CA ALA A 13 10.41 1.97 -2.56
C ALA A 13 9.90 1.18 -1.34
N LYS A 14 10.77 0.39 -0.69
CA LYS A 14 10.43 -0.39 0.52
C LYS A 14 10.33 0.46 1.78
N SER A 15 10.98 1.62 1.82
CA SER A 15 10.95 2.54 2.96
C SER A 15 9.76 3.49 2.97
N VAL A 16 9.04 3.59 1.83
CA VAL A 16 7.92 4.53 1.70
C VAL A 16 6.71 4.07 2.52
N ASP A 17 6.11 5.03 3.20
CA ASP A 17 4.86 4.86 3.92
C ASP A 17 3.67 4.77 2.97
N LEU A 18 3.07 3.58 2.87
CA LEU A 18 1.92 3.32 2.01
C LEU A 18 0.67 4.10 2.40
N CYS A 19 0.51 4.49 3.67
CA CYS A 19 -0.61 5.35 4.06
C CYS A 19 -0.43 6.75 3.45
N ALA A 20 0.78 7.31 3.53
CA ALA A 20 1.08 8.62 2.95
C ALA A 20 0.95 8.60 1.41
N VAL A 21 1.35 7.49 0.77
CA VAL A 21 1.13 7.29 -0.67
C VAL A 21 -0.35 7.23 -1.01
N ALA A 22 -1.15 6.51 -0.23
CA ALA A 22 -2.58 6.44 -0.48
C ALA A 22 -3.25 7.82 -0.35
N GLU A 23 -2.88 8.60 0.68
CA GLU A 23 -3.37 9.96 0.87
C GLU A 23 -2.96 10.90 -0.28
N SER A 24 -1.71 10.81 -0.77
CA SER A 24 -1.25 11.62 -1.89
C SER A 24 -1.93 11.27 -3.22
N LEU A 25 -2.36 10.02 -3.37
CA LEU A 25 -3.19 9.55 -4.49
C LEU A 25 -4.67 9.93 -4.35
N GLY A 26 -5.07 10.58 -3.25
CA GLY A 26 -6.44 11.04 -3.03
C GLY A 26 -7.36 10.01 -2.35
N TYR A 27 -6.81 8.92 -1.81
CA TYR A 27 -7.59 7.97 -1.00
C TYR A 27 -7.67 8.42 0.46
N THR A 28 -8.81 8.14 1.09
CA THR A 28 -8.96 8.39 2.52
C THR A 28 -8.51 7.18 3.31
N VAL A 29 -7.39 7.29 4.03
CA VAL A 29 -6.91 6.23 4.91
C VAL A 29 -7.74 6.17 6.19
N LYS A 30 -8.21 4.96 6.56
CA LYS A 30 -8.94 4.68 7.79
C LYS A 30 -8.23 3.60 8.60
N ARG A 31 -8.13 3.78 9.92
CA ARG A 31 -7.57 2.78 10.83
C ARG A 31 -8.64 1.79 11.29
N ILE A 32 -8.32 0.49 11.25
CA ILE A 32 -9.15 -0.61 11.75
C ILE A 32 -8.26 -1.51 12.61
N GLY A 33 -8.37 -1.35 13.93
CA GLY A 33 -7.49 -2.02 14.90
C GLY A 33 -6.02 -1.68 14.67
N LYS A 34 -5.23 -2.72 14.38
CA LYS A 34 -3.79 -2.61 14.04
C LYS A 34 -3.49 -2.36 12.56
N TYR A 35 -4.51 -2.33 11.70
CA TYR A 35 -4.37 -2.20 10.25
C TYR A 35 -4.95 -0.87 9.76
N HIS A 36 -4.66 -0.53 8.51
CA HIS A 36 -5.34 0.55 7.79
C HIS A 36 -6.12 -0.01 6.59
N THR A 37 -7.09 0.75 6.11
CA THR A 37 -7.90 0.49 4.91
C THR A 37 -8.15 1.80 4.17
N LEU A 38 -8.71 1.74 2.98
CA LEU A 38 -9.09 2.92 2.20
C LEU A 38 -10.62 3.06 2.21
N LYS A 39 -11.15 4.27 2.46
CA LYS A 39 -12.60 4.50 2.52
C LYS A 39 -13.28 4.15 1.20
N GLU A 40 -12.62 4.42 0.09
CA GLU A 40 -13.10 4.20 -1.27
C GLU A 40 -12.92 2.73 -1.72
N MET A 41 -12.09 1.95 -1.00
CA MET A 41 -11.79 0.56 -1.32
C MET A 41 -11.47 -0.23 -0.05
N ASP A 42 -12.52 -0.71 0.60
CA ASP A 42 -12.48 -1.45 1.88
C ASP A 42 -11.85 -2.84 1.77
N SER A 43 -11.82 -3.41 0.57
CA SER A 43 -11.11 -4.66 0.26
C SER A 43 -9.59 -4.58 0.38
N ILE A 44 -9.00 -3.38 0.51
CA ILE A 44 -7.58 -3.20 0.76
C ILE A 44 -7.27 -3.11 2.25
N ARG A 45 -6.24 -3.85 2.67
CA ARG A 45 -5.61 -3.75 3.98
C ARG A 45 -4.16 -3.32 3.85
N ILE A 46 -3.76 -2.32 4.64
CA ILE A 46 -2.38 -1.88 4.79
C ILE A 46 -1.88 -2.30 6.19
N TYR A 47 -0.79 -3.06 6.20
CA TYR A 47 -0.11 -3.64 7.35
C TYR A 47 1.16 -2.85 7.64
N ASN A 48 1.36 -2.45 8.90
CA ASN A 48 2.57 -1.75 9.35
C ASN A 48 3.00 -0.58 8.44
N ARG A 49 2.03 0.04 7.75
CA ARG A 49 2.23 1.16 6.80
C ARG A 49 3.18 0.86 5.63
N SER A 50 3.55 -0.40 5.39
CA SER A 50 4.59 -0.78 4.41
C SER A 50 4.18 -1.93 3.49
N HIS A 51 3.20 -2.75 3.90
CA HIS A 51 2.72 -3.87 3.12
C HIS A 51 1.22 -3.74 2.91
N TRP A 52 0.69 -4.22 1.79
CA TRP A 52 -0.75 -4.20 1.54
C TRP A 52 -1.22 -5.49 0.87
N TYR A 53 -2.51 -5.79 1.07
CA TYR A 53 -3.18 -6.91 0.42
C TYR A 53 -4.60 -6.51 0.04
N ARG A 54 -5.04 -6.96 -1.15
CA ARG A 54 -6.40 -6.72 -1.67
C ARG A 54 -7.20 -8.01 -1.69
N TRP A 55 -8.15 -8.10 -0.78
CA TRP A 55 -8.98 -9.30 -0.56
C TRP A 55 -10.00 -9.55 -1.67
N SER A 56 -10.37 -8.54 -2.46
CA SER A 56 -11.35 -8.71 -3.54
C SER A 56 -10.85 -9.54 -4.73
N ARG A 57 -9.53 -9.80 -4.83
CA ARG A 57 -8.92 -10.56 -5.93
C ARG A 57 -8.50 -11.98 -5.53
N GLN A 58 -8.85 -12.42 -4.32
CA GLN A 58 -8.48 -13.76 -3.84
C GLN A 58 -9.24 -14.89 -4.55
N PHE A 59 -10.40 -14.59 -5.13
CA PHE A 59 -11.29 -15.55 -5.78
C PHE A 59 -11.35 -15.39 -7.30
N ASP A 60 -10.35 -14.73 -7.89
CA ASP A 60 -10.17 -14.62 -9.35
C ASP A 60 -9.21 -15.71 -9.85
#